data_AF-A0A948XR01-F1
#
_entry.id   AF-A0A948XR01-F1
#
_cell.length_a   1.000
_cell.length_b   1.000
_cell.length_c   1.000
_cell.angle_alpha   90.00
_cell.angle_beta   90.00
_cell.angle_gamma   90.00
#
_symmetry.space_group_name_H-M   'P 1'
#
loop_
_entity.id
_entity.type
_entity.pdbx_description
1 polymer ?
#
loop_
_entity_poly.entity_id
_entity_poly.type
_entity_poly.pdbx_seq_one_letter_code
_entity_poly.pdbx_strand_id
1 'polypeptide(L)' 'MINSKTILSALTSCLKTIDIPELGKKLQGKVRDFYILSDKRVIITTDRQSAFDIILGHIPFKGSVLNLLAAFWF' A
#
# COMPACT_ATOMS: atom_id res chain seq x y z
N MET A 1 4.09 -15.21 -13.39
CA MET A 1 2.69 -14.79 -13.19
C MET A 1 2.21 -15.37 -11.86
N ILE A 2 1.57 -14.57 -10.99
CA ILE A 2 1.04 -15.07 -9.70
C ILE A 2 -0.14 -15.99 -10.01
N ASN A 3 -0.19 -17.19 -9.41
CA ASN A 3 -1.27 -18.14 -9.66
C ASN A 3 -2.50 -17.87 -8.77
N SER A 4 -3.66 -18.39 -9.16
CA SER A 4 -4.93 -18.16 -8.45
C SER A 4 -4.92 -18.67 -7.01
N LYS A 5 -4.24 -19.78 -6.72
CA LYS A 5 -4.14 -20.33 -5.36
C LYS A 5 -3.43 -19.35 -4.42
N THR A 6 -2.34 -18.73 -4.90
CA THR A 6 -1.60 -17.69 -4.17
C THR A 6 -2.47 -16.45 -3.94
N ILE A 7 -3.22 -16.00 -4.95
CA ILE A 7 -4.14 -14.86 -4.82
C ILE A 7 -5.20 -15.13 -3.76
N LEU A 8 -5.85 -16.30 -3.81
CA LEU A 8 -6.88 -16.69 -2.85
C LEU A 8 -6.34 -16.76 -1.42
N SER A 9 -5.13 -17.32 -1.23
CA SER A 9 -4.51 -17.36 0.09
C SER A 9 -4.16 -15.96 0.65
N ALA A 10 -3.93 -14.98 -0.23
CA ALA A 10 -3.54 -13.63 0.17
C ALA A 10 -4.73 -12.71 0.50
N LEU A 11 -5.98 -13.14 0.25
CA LEU A 11 -7.18 -12.33 0.49
C LEU A 11 -7.26 -11.80 1.93
N THR A 12 -6.90 -12.63 2.92
CA THR A 12 -6.92 -12.27 4.34
C THR A 12 -5.69 -11.47 4.79
N SER A 13 -4.65 -11.39 3.96
CA SER A 13 -3.36 -10.77 4.27
C SER A 13 -3.12 -9.46 3.52
N CYS A 14 -4.15 -8.86 2.94
CA CYS A 14 -4.03 -7.57 2.25
C CYS A 14 -3.53 -6.48 3.19
N LEU A 15 -2.55 -5.68 2.73
CA LEU A 15 -2.02 -4.58 3.51
C LEU A 15 -3.02 -3.43 3.54
N LYS A 16 -3.73 -3.26 4.67
CA LYS A 16 -4.70 -2.17 4.85
C LYS A 16 -4.00 -0.87 5.23
N THR A 17 -3.14 -0.97 6.25
CA THR A 17 -2.31 0.10 6.80
C THR A 17 -1.16 -0.55 7.55
N ILE A 18 -0.12 0.22 7.87
CA ILE A 18 0.97 -0.23 8.72
C ILE A 18 1.40 0.88 9.67
N ASP A 19 1.71 0.53 10.90
CA ASP A 19 2.26 1.43 11.92
C ASP A 19 3.70 1.02 12.20
N ILE A 20 4.63 1.94 11.92
CA ILE A 20 6.07 1.77 12.12
C ILE A 20 6.53 2.98 12.95
N PRO A 21 6.45 2.90 14.29
CA PRO A 21 6.78 4.02 15.18
C PRO A 21 8.17 4.60 14.96
N GLU A 22 9.13 3.77 14.54
CA GLU A 22 10.52 4.13 14.27
C GLU A 22 10.67 5.12 13.10
N LEU A 23 9.66 5.22 12.22
CA LEU A 23 9.63 6.17 11.11
C LEU A 23 8.99 7.52 11.48
N GLY A 24 8.61 7.71 12.74
CA GLY A 24 8.04 8.96 13.24
C GLY A 24 6.55 9.13 12.93
N LYS A 25 6.12 10.37 12.67
CA LYS A 25 4.70 10.67 12.49
C LYS A 25 4.15 10.06 11.20
N LYS A 26 3.24 9.10 11.36
CA LYS A 26 2.43 8.56 10.28
C LYS A 26 1.33 9.53 9.86
N LEU A 27 1.14 9.64 8.55
CA LEU A 27 -0.01 10.24 7.92
C LEU A 27 -0.63 9.22 6.98
N GLN A 28 -1.97 9.22 6.89
CA GLN A 28 -2.70 8.24 6.12
C GLN A 28 -3.53 8.92 5.03
N GLY A 29 -3.26 8.57 3.78
CA GLY A 29 -4.11 8.92 2.64
C GLY A 29 -5.12 7.82 2.34
N LYS A 30 -5.83 7.94 1.21
CA LYS A 30 -6.81 6.93 0.75
C LYS A 30 -6.19 5.55 0.47
N VAL A 31 -5.02 5.53 -0.18
CA VAL A 31 -4.36 4.29 -0.65
C VAL A 31 -2.87 4.19 -0.31
N ARG A 32 -2.34 5.17 0.43
CA ARG A 32 -0.93 5.21 0.85
C ARG A 32 -0.84 5.64 2.30
N ASP A 33 0.10 5.06 3.02
CA ASP A 33 0.57 5.56 4.30
C ASP A 33 1.91 6.26 4.04
N PHE A 34 2.17 7.38 4.72
CA PHE A 34 3.42 8.12 4.53
C PHE A 34 3.96 8.63 5.86
N TYR A 35 5.27 8.58 5.97
CA TYR A 35 6.02 9.02 7.14
C TYR A 35 6.94 10.16 6.71
N ILE A 36 6.93 11.24 7.50
CA ILE A 36 7.76 12.41 7.26
C ILE A 36 8.99 12.29 8.16
N LEU A 37 10.15 12.21 7.52
CA LEU A 37 11.46 12.33 8.15
C LEU A 37 12.02 13.73 7.83
N SER A 38 13.13 14.10 8.46
CA SER A 38 13.72 15.45 8.36
C SER A 38 13.99 15.92 6.92
N ASP A 39 14.53 15.03 6.10
CA ASP A 39 15.05 15.30 4.75
C ASP A 39 14.37 14.47 3.66
N LYS A 40 13.52 13.51 4.06
CA LYS A 40 12.91 12.54 3.16
C LYS A 40 11.52 12.13 3.60
N ARG A 41 10.80 11.48 2.69
CA ARG A 41 9.49 10.91 2.96
C ARG A 41 9.50 9.43 2.62
N VAL A 42 9.01 8.61 3.54
CA VAL A 42 8.72 7.20 3.25
C VAL A 42 7.28 7.11 2.79
N ILE A 43 7.05 6.47 1.65
CA ILE A 43 5.72 6.27 1.07
C ILE A 43 5.47 4.77 0.97
N ILE A 44 4.42 4.29 1.63
CA ILE A 44 4.02 2.88 1.61
C ILE A 44 2.71 2.79 0.84
N THR A 45 2.74 2.16 -0.33
CA THR A 45 1.53 1.91 -1.11
C THR A 45 0.80 0.69 -0.57
N THR A 46 -0.45 0.86 -0.14
CA THR A 46 -1.25 -0.20 0.47
C THR A 46 -2.14 -0.89 -0.57
N ASP A 47 -2.78 -2.00 -0.18
CA ASP A 47 -3.71 -2.75 -1.03
C ASP A 47 -5.11 -2.13 -1.08
N ARG A 48 -5.35 -1.03 -0.35
CA ARG A 48 -6.63 -0.29 -0.36
C ARG A 48 -6.96 0.20 -1.77
N GLN A 49 -8.16 -0.07 -2.24
CA GLN A 49 -8.71 0.48 -3.49
C GLN A 49 -9.80 1.50 -3.18
N SER A 50 -9.70 2.67 -3.80
CA SER A 50 -10.72 3.71 -3.70
C SER A 50 -11.29 4.07 -5.06
N ALA A 51 -12.58 4.39 -5.12
CA ALA A 51 -13.23 5.03 -6.25
C ALA A 51 -14.46 5.81 -5.74
N PHE A 52 -14.91 6.83 -6.48
CA PHE A 52 -16.03 7.69 -6.07
C PHE A 52 -15.88 8.23 -4.64
N ASP A 53 -14.66 8.65 -4.29
CA ASP A 53 -14.27 9.14 -2.97
C ASP A 53 -14.44 8.19 -1.77
N ILE A 54 -14.74 6.91 -2.01
CA ILE A 54 -14.91 5.88 -0.97
C ILE A 54 -13.83 4.81 -1.09
N ILE A 55 -13.41 4.22 0.03
CA ILE A 55 -12.59 3.00 0.04
C ILE A 55 -13.49 1.80 -0.22
N LEU A 56 -13.34 1.17 -1.38
CA LEU A 56 -14.18 0.06 -1.83
C LEU A 56 -13.77 -1.29 -1.23
N GLY A 57 -12.50 -1.44 -0.86
CA GLY A 57 -11.97 -2.69 -0.33
C GLY A 57 -10.47 -2.79 -0.53
N HIS A 58 -9.99 -4.04 -0.62
CA HIS A 58 -8.57 -4.35 -0.73
C HIS A 58 -8.32 -5.32 -1.88
N ILE A 59 -7.27 -5.09 -2.66
CA ILE A 59 -6.86 -5.95 -3.77
C ILE A 59 -5.48 -6.52 -3.41
N PRO A 60 -5.34 -7.86 -3.24
CA PRO A 60 -4.05 -8.47 -2.92
C PRO A 60 -2.97 -8.05 -3.90
N PHE A 61 -1.78 -7.74 -3.38
CA PHE A 61 -0.58 -7.38 -4.14
C PHE A 61 -0.65 -6.05 -4.91
N LYS A 62 -1.77 -5.32 -4.88
CA LYS A 62 -1.91 -4.05 -5.59
C LYS A 62 -0.83 -3.06 -5.17
N GLY A 63 -0.59 -2.93 -3.86
CA GLY A 63 0.43 -2.03 -3.34
C GLY A 63 1.82 -2.37 -3.86
N SER A 64 2.15 -3.66 -3.92
CA SER A 64 3.43 -4.18 -4.44
C SER A 64 3.61 -3.87 -5.92
N VAL A 65 2.60 -4.17 -6.75
CA VAL A 65 2.64 -3.91 -8.20
C VAL A 65 2.81 -2.42 -8.49
N LEU A 66 2.07 -1.55 -7.79
CA LEU A 66 2.17 -0.11 -7.97
C LEU A 66 3.50 0.46 -7.48
N ASN A 67 4.10 -0.13 -6.43
CA ASN A 67 5.42 0.27 -5.96
C ASN A 67 6.52 -0.09 -6.97
N LEU A 68 6.46 -1.31 -7.54
CA LEU A 68 7.36 -1.74 -8.61
C LEU A 68 7.20 -0.89 -9.88
N LEU A 69 5.96 -0.55 -10.25
CA LEU A 69 5.68 0.32 -11.38
C LEU A 69 6.27 1.73 -11.16
N ALA A 70 6.15 2.28 -9.95
CA ALA A 70 6.75 3.57 -9.62
C ALA A 70 8.28 3.53 -9.74
N ALA A 71 8.93 2.49 -9.20
CA ALA A 71 10.38 2.30 -9.29
C ALA A 71 10.90 2.05 -10.72
N PHE A 72 10.03 1.63 -11.64
CA PHE A 72 10.37 1.54 -13.06
C PHE A 72 10.37 2.91 -13.74
N TRP A 73 9.43 3.80 -13.38
CA TRP A 73 9.26 5.10 -14.03
C TRP A 73 10.07 6.24 -13.41
N PHE A 74 10.48 6.11 -12.14
CA PHE A 74 11.22 7.11 -11.38
C PHE A 74 12.50 6.50 -10.83
#